data_AF-A0AAD6MZT7-F1
#
_entry.id   AF-A0AAD6MZT7-F1
#
_cell.length_a   1.000
_cell.length_b   1.000
_cell.length_c   1.000
_cell.angle_alpha   90.00
_cell.angle_beta   90.00
_cell.angle_gamma   90.00
#
_symmetry.space_group_name_H-M   'P 1'
#
loop_
_entity.id
_entity.type
_entity.pdbx_description
1 polymer ?
#
loop_
_entity_poly.entity_id
_entity_poly.type
_entity_poly.pdbx_seq_one_letter_code
_entity_poly.pdbx_strand_id
1 'polypeptide(L)'
;MLQYTELLWEMSARRRGQKTRWRIVVFIEFAKAVCRLLLMRLTNSRPLVNPPLPEREVDPRTTEEEDKGDWNGMETPTSERSTDISWTMPRTGLSLPSLPDVNDVSNYLISKVLTADDIKPPKTLLHRVSGQGQLAEVLYILRPVVYAMAMQRWSGDKRSWRPWLIGFGMEYGCRQLAKRDFRERVAGGLRGLTGLEREELRKRGWSMGWWLMRGAFYENITKSWLRSLTNKMKGKPLLDLVGSVVEDYEYLWDNYYFSTATL
;
A
#
# COMPACT_ATOMS: atom_id res chain seq x y z
N MET A 1 -15.20 1.43 -6.47
CA MET A 1 -15.82 1.41 -7.82
C MET A 1 -14.96 2.09 -8.88
N LEU A 2 -14.72 3.41 -8.80
CA LEU A 2 -13.88 4.09 -9.81
C LEU A 2 -12.50 3.42 -9.99
N GLN A 3 -11.85 3.04 -8.89
CA GLN A 3 -10.56 2.33 -8.88
C GLN A 3 -10.52 1.03 -9.69
N TYR A 4 -11.62 0.26 -9.69
CA TYR A 4 -11.68 -1.01 -10.41
C TYR A 4 -11.92 -0.82 -11.91
N THR A 5 -12.45 0.34 -12.33
CA THR A 5 -12.78 0.61 -13.74
C THR A 5 -11.68 1.33 -14.51
N GLU A 6 -10.59 1.75 -13.84
CA GLU A 6 -9.55 2.62 -14.43
C GLU A 6 -8.87 1.98 -15.63
N LEU A 7 -8.47 0.71 -15.49
CA LEU A 7 -7.80 -0.03 -16.55
C LEU A 7 -8.71 -0.24 -17.77
N LEU A 8 -10.00 -0.52 -17.53
CA LEU A 8 -10.99 -0.70 -18.60
C LEU A 8 -11.18 0.59 -19.40
N TRP A 9 -11.30 1.73 -18.71
CA TRP A 9 -11.40 3.03 -19.35
C TRP A 9 -10.14 3.41 -20.11
N GLU A 10 -8.96 3.10 -19.57
CA GLU A 10 -7.69 3.31 -20.27
C GLU A 10 -7.58 2.45 -21.54
N MET A 11 -7.95 1.17 -21.47
CA MET A 11 -7.97 0.25 -22.62
C MET A 11 -8.94 0.72 -23.70
N SER A 12 -10.14 1.17 -23.31
CA SER A 12 -11.14 1.72 -24.24
C SER A 12 -10.66 3.01 -24.90
N ALA A 13 -10.07 3.92 -24.10
CA ALA A 13 -9.55 5.20 -24.57
C ALA A 13 -8.38 5.05 -25.54
N ARG A 14 -7.54 4.03 -25.35
CA ARG A 14 -6.40 3.75 -26.22
C ARG A 14 -6.83 3.50 -27.67
N ARG A 15 -7.98 2.85 -27.89
CA ARG A 15 -8.53 2.62 -29.24
C ARG A 15 -8.83 3.91 -30.00
N ARG A 16 -9.08 5.01 -29.28
CA ARG A 16 -9.42 6.34 -29.84
C ARG A 16 -8.21 7.30 -29.92
N GLY A 17 -7.00 6.80 -29.69
CA GLY A 17 -5.75 7.54 -29.83
C GLY A 17 -5.14 8.08 -28.53
N GLN A 18 -3.85 8.42 -28.60
CA GLN A 18 -3.04 8.77 -27.44
C GLN A 18 -3.49 10.07 -26.73
N LYS A 19 -3.96 11.07 -27.48
CA LYS A 19 -4.49 12.33 -26.90
C LYS A 19 -5.75 12.06 -26.07
N THR A 20 -6.65 11.22 -26.58
CA THR A 20 -7.91 10.84 -25.92
C THR A 20 -7.64 10.01 -24.67
N ARG A 21 -6.67 9.09 -24.74
CA ARG A 21 -6.17 8.32 -23.59
C ARG A 21 -5.78 9.23 -22.42
N TRP A 22 -4.88 10.20 -22.66
CA TRP A 22 -4.42 11.08 -21.58
C TRP A 22 -5.52 11.98 -21.02
N ARG A 23 -6.47 12.45 -21.84
CA ARG A 23 -7.63 13.21 -21.34
C ARG A 23 -8.49 12.37 -20.40
N ILE A 24 -8.73 11.10 -20.74
CA ILE A 24 -9.52 10.17 -19.92
C ILE A 24 -8.79 9.84 -18.62
N VAL A 25 -7.47 9.58 -18.67
CA VAL A 25 -6.66 9.36 -17.45
C VAL A 25 -6.73 10.57 -16.52
N VAL A 26 -6.52 11.79 -17.04
CA VAL A 26 -6.61 13.02 -16.24
C VAL A 26 -8.01 13.22 -15.68
N PHE A 27 -9.06 12.96 -16.46
CA PHE A 27 -10.44 13.06 -15.99
C PHE A 27 -10.74 12.08 -14.84
N ILE A 28 -10.30 10.83 -14.95
CA ILE A 28 -10.49 9.82 -13.90
C ILE A 28 -9.73 10.22 -12.64
N GLU A 29 -8.46 10.62 -12.76
CA GLU A 29 -7.67 11.07 -11.62
C GLU A 29 -8.28 12.30 -10.96
N PHE A 30 -8.75 13.25 -11.77
CA PHE A 30 -9.44 14.43 -11.27
C PHE A 30 -10.74 14.07 -10.54
N ALA A 31 -11.58 13.21 -11.10
CA ALA A 31 -12.80 12.74 -10.46
C ALA A 31 -12.50 12.06 -9.10
N LYS A 32 -11.46 11.21 -9.05
CA LYS A 32 -10.99 10.61 -7.79
C LYS A 32 -10.55 11.65 -6.77
N ALA A 33 -9.75 12.63 -7.21
CA ALA A 33 -9.27 13.69 -6.34
C ALA A 33 -10.43 14.53 -5.78
N VAL A 34 -11.43 14.88 -6.60
CA VAL A 34 -12.63 15.59 -6.16
C VAL A 34 -13.39 14.77 -5.12
N CYS A 35 -13.63 13.47 -5.37
CA CYS A 35 -14.27 12.59 -4.38
C CYS A 35 -13.50 12.53 -3.06
N ARG A 36 -12.18 12.39 -3.10
CA ARG A 36 -11.33 12.37 -1.90
C ARG A 36 -11.32 13.71 -1.17
N LEU A 37 -11.30 14.83 -1.88
CA LEU A 37 -11.40 16.17 -1.27
C LEU A 37 -12.76 16.39 -0.61
N LEU A 38 -13.86 15.94 -1.24
CA LEU A 38 -15.19 15.98 -0.64
C LEU A 38 -15.26 15.13 0.63
N LEU A 39 -14.71 13.91 0.60
CA LEU A 39 -14.62 13.06 1.79
C LEU A 39 -13.83 13.74 2.91
N MET A 40 -12.68 14.33 2.61
CA MET A 40 -11.88 15.06 3.59
C MET A 40 -12.63 16.25 4.21
N ARG A 41 -13.44 16.96 3.42
CA ARG A 41 -14.30 18.05 3.91
C ARG A 41 -15.41 17.53 4.84
N LEU A 42 -16.05 16.42 4.48
CA LEU A 42 -17.09 15.79 5.29
C LEU A 42 -16.55 15.16 6.58
N THR A 43 -15.31 14.68 6.60
CA THR A 43 -14.68 14.06 7.77
C THR A 43 -13.97 15.06 8.70
N ASN A 44 -14.16 16.37 8.49
CA ASN A 44 -13.51 17.43 9.26
C ASN A 44 -11.97 17.36 9.24
N SER A 45 -11.40 17.31 8.03
CA SER A 45 -9.94 17.33 7.78
C SER A 45 -9.18 16.17 8.42
N ARG A 46 -9.77 14.97 8.41
CA ARG A 46 -9.08 13.75 8.81
C ARG A 46 -8.38 13.12 7.61
N PRO A 47 -7.18 12.55 7.81
CA PRO A 47 -6.48 11.87 6.73
C PRO A 47 -7.32 10.67 6.27
N LEU A 48 -7.30 10.41 4.96
CA LEU A 48 -7.99 9.25 4.37
C LEU A 48 -7.07 8.04 4.41
N VAL A 49 -7.55 6.94 5.00
CA VAL A 49 -6.83 5.67 5.05
C VAL A 49 -7.24 4.80 3.87
N ASN A 50 -6.29 4.08 3.29
CA ASN A 50 -6.55 3.07 2.27
C ASN A 50 -6.02 1.69 2.73
N PRO A 51 -6.85 0.63 2.71
CA PRO A 51 -8.29 0.62 2.39
C PRO A 51 -9.16 1.36 3.43
N PRO A 52 -10.34 1.89 3.04
CA PRO A 52 -11.21 2.67 3.94
C PRO A 52 -11.93 1.81 4.98
N LEU A 53 -12.02 0.50 4.74
CA LEU A 53 -12.53 -0.48 5.67
C LEU A 53 -11.37 -1.38 6.09
N PRO A 54 -11.19 -1.64 7.39
CA PRO A 54 -10.28 -2.69 7.82
C PRO A 54 -10.80 -4.01 7.26
N GLU A 55 -9.97 -4.67 6.45
CA GLU A 55 -10.26 -6.02 5.99
C GLU A 55 -9.98 -6.96 7.16
N ARG A 56 -10.92 -7.88 7.42
CA ARG A 56 -10.76 -8.86 8.50
C ARG A 56 -9.76 -9.91 8.02
N GLU A 57 -8.62 -10.02 8.69
CA GLU A 57 -7.54 -10.95 8.32
C GLU A 57 -7.93 -12.43 8.49
N VAL A 58 -8.97 -12.71 9.29
CA VAL A 58 -9.45 -14.07 9.59
C VAL A 58 -10.93 -14.21 9.21
N ASP A 59 -11.23 -15.13 8.30
CA ASP A 59 -12.61 -15.52 8.01
C ASP A 59 -13.15 -16.31 9.21
N PRO A 60 -14.22 -15.85 9.90
CA PRO A 60 -14.78 -16.61 11.02
C PRO A 60 -15.19 -18.04 10.63
N ARG A 61 -15.47 -18.29 9.34
CA ARG A 61 -15.85 -19.62 8.85
C ARG A 61 -14.69 -20.62 8.84
N THR A 62 -13.45 -20.16 8.65
CA THR A 62 -12.28 -21.07 8.75
C THR A 62 -12.05 -21.49 10.20
N THR A 63 -12.40 -20.63 11.17
CA THR A 63 -12.34 -20.98 12.60
C THR A 63 -13.45 -21.97 12.99
N GLU A 64 -14.66 -21.83 12.43
CA GLU A 64 -15.79 -22.75 12.67
C GLU A 64 -15.60 -24.16 12.07
N GLU A 65 -14.81 -24.29 11.00
CA GLU A 65 -14.48 -25.61 10.41
C GLU A 65 -13.46 -26.39 11.26
N GLU A 66 -12.61 -25.70 12.02
CA GLU A 66 -11.71 -26.30 13.01
C GLU A 66 -12.46 -26.70 14.30
N ASP A 67 -13.50 -25.94 14.69
CA ASP A 67 -14.33 -26.17 15.89
C ASP A 67 -15.40 -27.26 15.75
N LYS A 68 -15.49 -27.96 14.61
CA LYS A 68 -16.36 -29.14 14.43
C LYS A 68 -15.73 -30.45 14.93
N GLY A 69 -14.62 -30.36 15.67
CA GLY A 69 -14.13 -31.43 16.52
C GLY A 69 -14.96 -31.55 17.80
N ASP A 70 -15.16 -32.77 18.26
CA ASP A 70 -15.97 -33.20 19.41
C ASP A 70 -15.90 -32.26 20.63
N TRP A 71 -17.00 -31.54 20.94
CA TRP A 71 -17.09 -30.57 22.04
C TRP A 71 -17.17 -31.26 23.41
N ASN A 72 -16.13 -32.01 23.78
CA ASN A 72 -15.92 -32.46 25.14
C ASN A 72 -15.27 -31.28 25.89
N GLY A 73 -15.93 -30.74 26.92
CA GLY A 73 -15.57 -29.49 27.63
C GLY A 73 -14.22 -29.44 28.36
N MET A 74 -13.15 -29.91 27.74
CA MET A 74 -11.76 -29.93 28.20
C MET A 74 -10.80 -29.68 27.02
N GLU A 75 -11.12 -28.78 26.10
CA GLU A 75 -10.21 -28.42 25.00
C GLU A 75 -9.68 -27.00 25.17
N THR A 76 -8.36 -26.90 25.31
CA THR A 76 -7.59 -25.66 25.18
C THR A 76 -7.58 -25.23 23.72
N PRO A 77 -7.67 -23.92 23.42
CA PRO A 77 -7.75 -23.44 22.04
C PRO A 77 -6.56 -23.94 21.21
N THR A 78 -6.86 -24.50 20.04
CA THR A 78 -5.87 -24.98 19.07
C THR A 78 -4.95 -23.82 18.69
N SER A 79 -3.70 -23.89 19.15
CA SER A 79 -2.68 -22.92 18.78
C SER A 79 -2.47 -23.01 17.28
N GLU A 80 -2.56 -21.87 16.58
CA GLU A 80 -2.14 -21.69 15.19
C GLU A 80 -0.90 -22.56 14.93
N ARG A 81 -0.99 -23.48 13.97
CA ARG A 81 0.01 -24.50 13.69
C ARG A 81 1.32 -23.84 13.24
N SER A 82 2.14 -23.42 14.19
CA SER A 82 3.54 -23.08 13.98
C SER A 82 4.29 -24.39 13.73
N THR A 83 4.92 -24.50 12.56
CA THR A 83 5.56 -25.71 12.05
C THR A 83 6.79 -26.20 12.82
N ASP A 84 7.09 -25.67 14.01
CA ASP A 84 8.35 -25.97 14.70
C ASP A 84 8.12 -26.56 16.09
N ILE A 85 8.42 -27.86 16.20
CA ILE A 85 8.83 -28.61 17.40
C ILE A 85 7.98 -28.33 18.66
N SER A 86 6.81 -28.98 18.73
CA SER A 86 6.02 -29.03 19.96
C SER A 86 6.63 -30.03 20.95
N TRP A 87 7.15 -29.56 22.09
CA TRP A 87 7.63 -30.44 23.16
C TRP A 87 6.46 -30.97 23.98
N THR A 88 6.33 -32.30 24.11
CA THR A 88 5.25 -32.96 24.87
C THR A 88 5.67 -33.22 26.32
N MET A 89 4.85 -32.76 27.27
CA MET A 89 5.08 -33.01 28.70
C MET A 89 5.00 -34.51 29.03
N PRO A 90 6.04 -35.11 29.64
CA PRO A 90 6.08 -36.56 29.89
C PRO A 90 4.99 -37.08 30.84
N ARG A 91 4.43 -36.23 31.69
CA ARG A 91 3.50 -36.61 32.77
C ARG A 91 2.04 -36.37 32.43
N THR A 92 1.76 -35.37 31.59
CA THR A 92 0.40 -34.93 31.25
C THR A 92 0.04 -35.19 29.79
N GLY A 93 1.02 -35.52 28.93
CA GLY A 93 0.81 -35.76 27.51
C GLY A 93 0.48 -34.50 26.69
N LEU A 94 0.43 -33.33 27.33
CA LEU A 94 0.11 -32.06 26.68
C LEU A 94 1.33 -31.52 25.92
N SER A 95 1.13 -31.08 24.68
CA SER A 95 2.14 -30.38 23.88
C SER A 95 2.21 -28.90 24.29
N LEU A 96 3.40 -28.42 24.62
CA LEU A 96 3.62 -26.98 24.76
C LEU A 96 3.81 -26.36 23.38
N PRO A 97 3.16 -25.21 23.09
CA PRO A 97 3.50 -24.42 21.92
C PRO A 97 4.94 -23.93 22.02
N SER A 98 5.66 -23.94 20.89
CA SER A 98 7.02 -23.41 20.83
C SER A 98 6.99 -21.90 21.05
N LEU A 99 7.89 -21.41 21.91
CA LEU A 99 8.04 -19.99 22.15
C LEU A 99 8.62 -19.34 20.88
N PRO A 100 8.08 -18.20 20.41
CA PRO A 100 8.67 -17.47 19.30
C PRO A 100 10.10 -17.01 19.66
N ASP A 101 10.92 -16.79 18.63
CA ASP A 101 12.29 -16.27 18.81
C ASP A 101 12.27 -14.99 19.67
N VAL A 102 13.28 -14.83 20.53
CA VAL A 102 13.33 -13.76 21.55
C VAL A 102 13.19 -12.35 20.96
N ASN A 103 13.57 -12.19 19.70
CA ASN A 103 13.44 -10.93 18.96
C ASN A 103 11.99 -10.63 18.54
N ASP A 104 11.15 -11.66 18.40
CA ASP A 104 9.75 -11.55 17.97
C ASP A 104 8.75 -11.58 19.11
N VAL A 105 9.16 -11.97 20.32
CA VAL A 105 8.30 -11.99 21.53
C VAL A 105 7.60 -10.65 21.73
N SER A 106 8.31 -9.54 21.55
CA SER A 106 7.73 -8.20 21.72
C SER A 106 6.62 -7.92 20.71
N ASN A 107 6.82 -8.29 19.44
CA ASN A 107 5.83 -8.09 18.39
C ASN A 107 4.60 -8.99 18.59
N TYR A 108 4.84 -10.24 19.00
CA TYR A 108 3.78 -11.19 19.34
C TYR A 108 2.92 -10.73 20.52
N LEU A 109 3.57 -10.23 21.59
CA LEU A 109 2.84 -9.68 22.73
C LEU A 109 2.05 -8.43 22.34
N ILE A 110 2.61 -7.55 21.50
CA ILE A 110 1.89 -6.36 21.01
C ILE A 110 0.68 -6.75 20.13
N SER A 111 0.77 -7.81 19.32
CA SER A 111 -0.34 -8.24 18.48
C SER A 111 -1.47 -8.93 19.26
N LYS A 112 -1.15 -9.58 20.38
CA LYS A 112 -2.14 -10.28 21.22
C LYS A 112 -2.67 -9.43 22.39
N VAL A 113 -2.08 -8.26 22.67
CA VAL A 113 -2.52 -7.34 23.73
C VAL A 113 -3.42 -6.25 23.17
N LEU A 114 -4.56 -6.03 23.84
CA LEU A 114 -5.43 -4.88 23.60
C LEU A 114 -4.62 -3.59 23.82
N THR A 115 -4.29 -2.91 22.73
CA THR A 115 -3.54 -1.66 22.79
C THR A 115 -4.49 -0.53 23.18
N ALA A 116 -3.98 0.53 23.79
CA ALA A 116 -4.78 1.70 24.15
C ALA A 116 -5.51 2.35 22.95
N ASP A 117 -5.07 2.06 21.72
CA ASP A 117 -5.73 2.48 20.49
C ASP A 117 -6.97 1.65 20.16
N ASP A 118 -7.04 0.37 20.57
CA ASP A 118 -8.16 -0.54 20.25
C ASP A 118 -9.42 -0.22 21.06
N ILE A 119 -9.25 0.44 22.21
CA ILE A 119 -10.33 0.83 23.12
C ILE A 119 -10.94 2.18 22.68
N LYS A 120 -10.24 2.94 21.83
CA LYS A 120 -10.68 4.28 21.41
C LYS A 120 -11.82 4.16 20.39
N PRO A 121 -12.81 5.07 20.43
CA PRO A 121 -13.85 5.09 19.41
C PRO A 121 -13.21 5.29 18.01
N PRO A 122 -13.77 4.70 16.94
CA PRO A 122 -13.19 4.76 15.59
C PRO A 122 -12.94 6.19 15.10
N LYS A 123 -13.79 7.12 15.55
CA LYS A 123 -13.69 8.55 15.25
C LYS A 123 -12.49 9.23 15.91
N THR A 124 -11.72 8.62 16.80
CA THR A 124 -10.54 9.24 17.43
C THR A 124 -9.24 8.51 17.10
N LEU A 125 -9.29 7.46 16.28
CA LEU A 125 -8.12 6.70 15.85
C LEU A 125 -7.18 7.50 14.94
N LEU A 126 -7.75 8.48 14.22
CA LEU A 126 -6.99 9.41 13.40
C LEU A 126 -7.10 10.79 13.99
N HIS A 127 -5.94 11.43 14.11
CA HIS A 127 -5.93 12.80 14.54
C HIS A 127 -6.41 13.74 13.44
N ARG A 128 -7.12 14.81 13.83
CA ARG A 128 -7.53 15.86 12.89
C ARG A 128 -6.32 16.66 12.44
N VAL A 129 -6.16 16.81 11.14
CA VAL A 129 -5.07 17.58 10.56
C VAL A 129 -5.47 19.05 10.44
N SER A 130 -4.59 19.97 10.82
CA SER A 130 -4.83 21.42 10.76
C SER A 130 -3.63 22.13 10.15
N GLY A 131 -3.84 23.29 9.52
CA GLY A 131 -2.76 24.11 8.98
C GLY A 131 -1.91 23.40 7.94
N GLN A 132 -0.62 23.19 8.24
CA GLN A 132 0.35 22.62 7.30
C GLN A 132 0.05 21.17 6.95
N GLY A 133 -0.40 20.35 7.90
CA GLY A 133 -0.77 18.98 7.58
C GLY A 133 -2.03 18.92 6.68
N GLN A 134 -2.96 19.86 6.80
CA GLN A 134 -4.13 19.91 5.92
C GLN A 134 -3.69 20.15 4.46
N LEU A 135 -2.72 21.05 4.26
CA LEU A 135 -2.10 21.27 2.95
C LEU A 135 -1.37 20.03 2.45
N ALA A 136 -0.66 19.32 3.33
CA ALA A 136 0.03 18.07 2.99
C ALA A 136 -0.95 17.00 2.48
N GLU A 137 -2.11 16.85 3.14
CA GLU A 137 -3.15 15.90 2.70
C GLU A 137 -3.78 16.33 1.35
N VAL A 138 -4.07 17.62 1.17
CA VAL A 138 -4.60 18.13 -0.11
C VAL A 138 -3.61 17.90 -1.24
N LEU A 139 -2.33 18.20 -1.04
CA LEU A 139 -1.28 17.95 -2.03
C LEU A 139 -1.12 16.45 -2.33
N TYR A 140 -1.21 15.59 -1.30
CA TYR A 140 -1.16 14.14 -1.47
C TYR A 140 -2.33 13.62 -2.31
N ILE A 141 -3.54 14.16 -2.11
CA ILE A 141 -4.73 13.84 -2.92
C ILE A 141 -4.58 14.35 -4.36
N LEU A 142 -3.98 15.52 -4.57
CA LEU A 142 -3.78 16.12 -5.89
C LEU A 142 -2.60 15.50 -6.68
N ARG A 143 -1.65 14.84 -6.00
CA ARG A 143 -0.47 14.18 -6.58
C ARG A 143 -0.75 13.46 -7.90
N PRO A 144 -1.69 12.48 -7.96
CA PRO A 144 -1.91 11.73 -9.20
C PRO A 144 -2.51 12.58 -10.32
N VAL A 145 -3.28 13.63 -10.02
CA VAL A 145 -3.81 14.57 -11.02
C VAL A 145 -2.70 15.42 -11.61
N VAL A 146 -1.84 15.99 -10.76
CA VAL A 146 -0.71 16.80 -11.19
C VAL A 146 0.25 15.97 -12.03
N TYR A 147 0.54 14.75 -11.61
CA TYR A 147 1.38 13.83 -12.38
C TYR A 147 0.73 13.43 -13.71
N ALA A 148 -0.57 13.11 -13.75
CA ALA A 148 -1.28 12.81 -14.99
C ALA A 148 -1.29 14.00 -15.96
N MET A 149 -1.49 15.22 -15.45
CA MET A 149 -1.40 16.45 -16.26
C MET A 149 0.01 16.69 -16.79
N ALA A 150 1.04 16.46 -15.98
CA ALA A 150 2.43 16.54 -16.43
C ALA A 150 2.70 15.50 -17.53
N MET A 151 2.27 14.25 -17.34
CA MET A 151 2.41 13.21 -18.36
C MET A 151 1.63 13.52 -19.64
N GLN A 152 0.46 14.16 -19.56
CA GLN A 152 -0.29 14.63 -20.73
C GLN A 152 0.50 15.73 -21.48
N ARG A 153 1.12 16.67 -20.76
CA ARG A 153 1.85 17.80 -21.37
C ARG A 153 3.14 17.37 -22.06
N TRP A 154 3.81 16.36 -21.53
CA TRP A 154 5.07 15.81 -22.03
C TRP A 154 4.90 14.41 -22.65
N SER A 155 3.70 14.06 -23.11
CA SER A 155 3.39 12.71 -23.61
C SER A 155 4.22 12.27 -24.83
N GLY A 156 4.88 13.21 -25.52
CA GLY A 156 5.76 12.95 -26.66
C GLY A 156 7.14 12.41 -26.27
N ASP A 157 7.69 12.85 -25.14
CA ASP A 157 9.06 12.54 -24.72
C ASP A 157 9.07 11.62 -23.49
N LYS A 158 8.98 10.31 -23.73
CA LYS A 158 8.95 9.28 -22.66
C LYS A 158 10.22 9.27 -21.78
N ARG A 159 11.36 9.70 -22.31
CA ARG A 159 12.64 9.78 -21.58
C ARG A 159 12.78 11.02 -20.70
N SER A 160 11.84 11.97 -20.79
CA SER A 160 11.98 13.25 -20.10
C SER A 160 11.81 13.10 -18.58
N TRP A 161 12.77 13.60 -17.81
CA TRP A 161 12.76 13.50 -16.34
C TRP A 161 11.79 14.49 -15.67
N ARG A 162 11.27 15.48 -16.41
CA ARG A 162 10.44 16.56 -15.87
C ARG A 162 9.17 16.07 -15.16
N PRO A 163 8.33 15.21 -15.78
CA PRO A 163 7.11 14.73 -15.12
C PRO A 163 7.42 13.88 -13.89
N TRP A 164 8.51 13.12 -13.95
CA TRP A 164 8.97 12.28 -12.86
C TRP A 164 9.43 13.10 -11.66
N LEU A 165 10.26 14.14 -11.87
CA LEU A 165 10.73 15.03 -10.81
C LEU A 165 9.58 15.81 -10.16
N ILE A 166 8.59 16.26 -10.95
CA ILE A 166 7.41 16.95 -10.40
C ILE A 166 6.61 16.02 -9.49
N GLY A 167 6.36 14.79 -9.95
CA GLY A 167 5.60 13.81 -9.19
C GLY A 167 6.31 13.33 -7.92
N PHE A 168 7.58 12.93 -8.05
CA PHE A 168 8.41 12.49 -6.93
C PHE A 168 8.67 13.63 -5.94
N GLY A 169 8.97 14.83 -6.43
CA GLY A 169 9.18 16.02 -5.60
C GLY A 169 7.92 16.42 -4.83
N MET A 170 6.75 16.32 -5.46
CA MET A 170 5.47 16.55 -4.78
C MET A 170 5.24 15.52 -3.66
N GLU A 171 5.49 14.23 -3.89
CA GLU A 171 5.33 13.20 -2.86
C GLU A 171 6.30 13.38 -1.69
N TYR A 172 7.58 13.65 -2.00
CA TYR A 172 8.58 13.96 -1.01
C TYR A 172 8.19 15.21 -0.19
N GLY A 173 7.72 16.26 -0.86
CA GLY A 173 7.22 17.48 -0.24
C GLY A 173 6.02 17.22 0.69
N CYS A 174 5.03 16.46 0.23
CA CYS A 174 3.88 16.05 1.05
C CYS A 174 4.32 15.30 2.31
N ARG A 175 5.22 14.34 2.16
CA ARG A 175 5.74 13.55 3.29
C ARG A 175 6.53 14.40 4.26
N GLN A 176 7.34 15.33 3.77
CA GLN A 176 8.13 16.19 4.63
C GLN A 176 7.23 17.15 5.42
N LEU A 177 6.21 17.73 4.78
CA LEU A 177 5.21 18.56 5.45
C LEU A 177 4.41 17.75 6.49
N ALA A 178 3.96 16.55 6.15
CA ALA A 178 3.26 15.66 7.08
C ALA A 178 4.14 15.33 8.31
N LYS A 179 5.42 14.96 8.10
CA LYS A 179 6.34 14.68 9.22
C LYS A 179 6.58 15.87 10.12
N ARG A 180 6.66 17.08 9.56
CA ARG A 180 6.82 18.32 10.34
C ARG A 180 5.56 18.60 11.18
N ASP A 181 4.39 18.47 10.58
CA ASP A 181 3.09 18.61 11.27
C ASP A 181 2.96 17.63 12.43
N PHE A 182 3.27 16.34 12.22
CA PHE A 182 3.25 15.34 13.30
C PHE A 182 4.23 15.66 14.44
N ARG A 183 5.40 16.22 14.12
CA ARG A 183 6.41 16.56 15.15
C ARG A 183 5.99 17.77 15.99
N GLU A 184 5.32 18.74 15.39
CA GLU A 184 4.87 19.96 16.07
C GLU A 184 3.57 19.74 16.85
N ARG A 185 2.66 18.89 16.33
CA ARG A 185 1.30 18.74 16.86
C ARG A 185 1.14 17.63 17.90
N VAL A 186 1.91 16.55 17.82
CA VAL A 186 1.73 15.36 18.67
C VAL A 186 2.75 15.37 19.81
N ALA A 187 2.27 15.25 21.05
CA ALA A 187 3.14 15.05 22.21
C ALA A 187 3.91 13.73 22.06
N GLY A 188 5.24 13.80 21.99
CA GLY A 188 6.09 12.65 21.65
C GLY A 188 6.41 12.49 20.15
N GLY A 189 5.96 13.43 19.31
CA GLY A 189 6.25 13.50 17.89
C GLY A 189 5.91 12.19 17.16
N LEU A 190 6.88 11.65 16.41
CA LEU A 190 6.71 10.44 15.61
C LEU A 190 6.43 9.16 16.44
N ARG A 191 6.71 9.16 17.74
CA ARG A 191 6.42 8.02 18.63
C ARG A 191 5.00 8.02 19.18
N GLY A 192 4.30 9.16 19.15
CA GLY A 192 2.93 9.31 19.64
C GLY A 192 1.85 9.09 18.58
N LEU A 193 2.21 8.64 17.37
CA LEU A 193 1.24 8.33 16.32
C LEU A 193 0.45 7.08 16.68
N THR A 194 -0.82 7.06 16.28
CA THR A 194 -1.62 5.85 16.38
C THR A 194 -1.09 4.78 15.42
N GLY A 195 -1.38 3.51 15.71
CA GLY A 195 -0.96 2.39 14.83
C GLY A 195 -1.37 2.62 13.37
N LEU A 196 -2.58 3.15 13.16
CA LEU A 196 -3.14 3.42 11.83
C LEU A 196 -2.38 4.53 11.07
N GLU A 197 -2.03 5.62 11.76
CA GLU A 197 -1.24 6.71 11.15
C GLU A 197 0.18 6.26 10.81
N ARG A 198 0.78 5.42 11.66
CA ARG A 198 2.10 4.84 11.40
C ARG A 198 2.08 3.92 10.19
N GLU A 199 1.04 3.10 10.07
CA GLU A 199 0.88 2.21 8.92
C GLU A 199 0.67 3.00 7.62
N GLU A 200 -0.15 4.05 7.66
CA GLU A 200 -0.37 4.96 6.53
C GLU A 200 0.96 5.65 6.13
N LEU A 201 1.77 6.12 7.09
CA LEU A 201 3.09 6.67 6.80
C LEU A 201 4.07 5.64 6.23
N ARG A 202 3.95 4.36 6.63
CA ARG A 202 4.73 3.25 6.08
C ARG A 202 4.31 2.95 4.65
N LYS A 203 3.01 2.90 4.37
CA LYS A 203 2.43 2.75 3.02
C LYS A 203 2.88 3.88 2.10
N ARG A 204 2.79 5.14 2.55
CA ARG A 204 3.35 6.31 1.86
C ARG A 204 4.89 6.25 1.69
N GLY A 205 5.57 5.48 2.54
CA GLY A 205 7.00 5.20 2.42
C GLY A 205 7.29 4.24 1.27
N TRP A 206 6.55 3.14 1.22
CA TRP A 206 6.61 2.15 0.15
C TRP A 206 6.19 2.73 -1.21
N SER A 207 5.17 3.59 -1.25
CA SER A 207 4.73 4.24 -2.49
C SER A 207 5.82 5.10 -3.12
N MET A 208 6.70 5.73 -2.33
CA MET A 208 7.86 6.46 -2.86
C MET A 208 8.84 5.53 -3.58
N GLY A 209 9.07 4.33 -3.05
CA GLY A 209 9.90 3.31 -3.70
C GLY A 209 9.34 2.90 -5.06
N TRP A 210 8.01 2.88 -5.20
CA TRP A 210 7.35 2.56 -6.45
C TRP A 210 7.56 3.59 -7.57
N TRP A 211 8.05 4.81 -7.26
CA TRP A 211 8.44 5.78 -8.31
C TRP A 211 9.62 5.32 -9.15
N LEU A 212 10.42 4.38 -8.66
CA LEU A 212 11.48 3.75 -9.45
C LEU A 212 10.90 2.88 -10.58
N MET A 213 9.68 2.36 -10.42
CA MET A 213 8.97 1.62 -11.47
C MET A 213 8.18 2.52 -12.42
N ARG A 214 8.29 3.85 -12.28
CA ARG A 214 7.41 4.80 -12.97
C ARG A 214 8.15 5.79 -13.87
N GLY A 215 7.55 6.09 -15.03
CA GLY A 215 7.94 7.19 -15.90
C GLY A 215 9.39 7.10 -16.40
N ALA A 216 10.12 8.22 -16.33
CA ALA A 216 11.45 8.33 -16.90
C ALA A 216 12.52 7.50 -16.16
N PHE A 217 12.37 7.26 -14.86
CA PHE A 217 13.28 6.39 -14.13
C PHE A 217 13.16 4.94 -14.63
N TYR A 218 11.92 4.49 -14.85
CA TYR A 218 11.67 3.17 -15.40
C TYR A 218 12.26 3.03 -16.81
N GLU A 219 11.93 3.92 -17.74
CA GLU A 219 12.38 3.82 -19.13
C GLU A 219 13.91 3.93 -19.28
N ASN A 220 14.60 4.71 -18.44
CA ASN A 220 16.04 4.93 -18.57
C ASN A 220 16.89 3.96 -17.74
N ILE A 221 16.45 3.60 -16.53
CA ILE A 221 17.26 2.84 -15.56
C ILE A 221 16.65 1.46 -15.35
N THR A 222 15.45 1.41 -14.79
CA THR A 222 14.86 0.15 -14.32
C THR A 222 14.62 -0.84 -15.43
N LYS A 223 14.20 -0.38 -16.62
CA LYS A 223 13.97 -1.22 -17.80
C LYS A 223 15.26 -1.85 -18.32
N SER A 224 16.34 -1.08 -18.41
CA SER A 224 17.65 -1.61 -18.81
C SER A 224 18.17 -2.63 -17.79
N TRP A 225 17.99 -2.35 -16.50
CA TRP A 225 18.38 -3.25 -15.43
C TRP A 225 17.54 -4.54 -15.44
N LEU A 226 16.22 -4.42 -15.59
CA LEU A 226 15.28 -5.53 -15.62
C LEU A 226 15.56 -6.45 -16.81
N ARG A 227 15.72 -5.89 -18.02
CA ARG A 227 16.10 -6.67 -19.20
C ARG A 227 17.43 -7.39 -19.01
N SER A 228 18.41 -6.73 -18.38
CA SER A 228 19.70 -7.36 -18.07
C SER A 228 19.54 -8.51 -17.07
N LEU A 229 18.62 -8.38 -16.10
CA LEU A 229 18.33 -9.39 -15.10
C LEU A 229 17.57 -10.57 -15.72
N THR A 230 16.52 -10.30 -16.50
CA THR A 230 15.73 -11.31 -17.23
C THR A 230 16.61 -12.11 -18.18
N ASN A 231 17.49 -11.45 -18.94
CA ASN A 231 18.44 -12.11 -19.83
C ASN A 231 19.44 -13.02 -19.08
N LYS A 232 19.81 -12.68 -17.83
CA LYS A 232 20.67 -13.53 -16.98
C LYS A 232 19.92 -14.69 -16.33
N MET A 233 18.61 -14.54 -16.13
CA MET A 233 17.75 -15.56 -15.55
C MET A 233 17.27 -16.59 -16.60
N LYS A 234 17.26 -16.18 -17.88
CA LYS A 234 16.94 -17.04 -19.01
C LYS A 234 17.91 -18.23 -19.10
N GLY A 235 17.36 -19.44 -19.17
CA GLY A 235 18.15 -20.67 -19.33
C GLY A 235 18.58 -21.38 -18.04
N LYS A 236 18.14 -20.90 -16.86
CA LYS A 236 18.26 -21.67 -15.59
C LYS A 236 16.88 -22.22 -15.21
N PRO A 237 16.75 -23.51 -14.82
CA PRO A 237 15.47 -24.05 -14.36
C PRO A 237 14.96 -23.23 -13.16
N LEU A 238 13.64 -23.05 -13.06
CA LEU A 238 12.92 -22.18 -12.10
C LEU A 238 13.08 -20.66 -12.32
N LEU A 239 14.29 -20.15 -12.56
CA LEU A 239 14.51 -18.72 -12.81
C LEU A 239 13.95 -18.26 -14.16
N ASP A 240 13.89 -19.16 -15.14
CA ASP A 240 13.26 -18.91 -16.44
C ASP A 240 11.77 -18.60 -16.32
N LEU A 241 11.06 -19.23 -15.36
CA LEU A 241 9.65 -18.95 -15.08
C LEU A 241 9.45 -17.56 -14.47
N VAL A 242 10.35 -17.14 -13.57
CA VAL A 242 10.31 -15.76 -13.05
C VAL A 242 10.62 -14.75 -14.15
N GLY A 243 11.59 -15.07 -15.02
CA GLY A 243 11.92 -14.25 -16.19
C GLY A 243 10.75 -14.06 -17.14
N SER A 244 10.00 -15.13 -17.45
CA SER A 244 8.83 -15.07 -18.33
C SER A 244 7.69 -14.26 -17.72
N VAL A 245 7.38 -14.47 -16.44
CA VAL A 245 6.36 -13.67 -15.73
C VAL A 245 6.73 -12.19 -15.75
N VAL A 246 7.99 -11.85 -15.48
CA VAL A 246 8.47 -10.46 -15.52
C VAL A 246 8.35 -9.85 -16.92
N GLU A 247 8.63 -10.61 -17.98
CA GLU A 247 8.48 -10.17 -19.37
C GLU A 247 7.01 -9.89 -19.72
N ASP A 248 6.08 -10.71 -19.24
CA ASP A 248 4.64 -10.49 -19.38
C ASP A 248 4.18 -9.19 -18.66
N TYR A 249 4.72 -8.92 -17.47
CA TYR A 249 4.45 -7.67 -16.74
C TYR A 249 5.12 -6.44 -17.36
N GLU A 250 6.27 -6.58 -18.03
CA GLU A 250 6.96 -5.48 -18.73
C GLU A 250 6.02 -4.82 -19.74
N TYR A 251 5.26 -5.63 -20.50
CA TYR A 251 4.26 -5.11 -21.43
C TYR A 251 3.20 -4.25 -20.72
N LEU A 252 2.77 -4.64 -19.52
CA LEU A 252 1.75 -3.93 -18.77
C LEU A 252 2.27 -2.58 -18.25
N TRP A 253 3.52 -2.53 -17.77
CA TRP A 253 4.16 -1.32 -17.26
C TRP A 253 4.50 -0.32 -18.37
N ASP A 254 4.89 -0.79 -19.55
CA ASP A 254 5.17 0.07 -20.72
C ASP A 254 3.90 0.70 -21.31
N ASN A 255 2.80 -0.04 -21.28
CA ASN A 255 1.62 0.32 -22.05
C ASN A 255 0.53 1.00 -21.25
N TYR A 256 0.38 0.73 -19.95
CA TYR A 256 -0.71 1.22 -19.13
C TYR A 256 -0.19 2.17 -18.04
N TYR A 257 -0.89 3.28 -17.84
CA TYR A 257 -0.57 4.24 -16.79
C TYR A 257 -1.02 3.70 -15.44
N PHE A 258 -2.21 3.10 -15.38
CA PHE A 258 -2.78 2.66 -14.11
C PHE A 258 -2.05 1.46 -13.51
N SER A 259 -1.39 0.62 -14.32
CA SER A 259 -0.59 -0.51 -13.84
C SER A 259 0.57 -0.11 -12.91
N THR A 260 1.07 1.12 -13.04
CA THR A 260 2.13 1.68 -12.19
C THR A 260 1.63 2.78 -11.26
N ALA A 261 0.36 3.21 -11.36
CA ALA A 261 -0.17 4.35 -10.62
C ALA A 261 -1.03 3.99 -9.40
N THR A 262 -1.60 2.78 -9.35
CA THR A 262 -2.64 2.40 -8.39
C THR A 262 -2.19 1.46 -7.26
N LEU A 263 -0.89 1.21 -7.14
CA LEU A 263 -0.30 0.34 -6.10
C LEU A 263 0.41 1.16 -5.02
#